data_AF-A0A198A3A0-F1
#
_entry.id   AF-A0A198A3A0-F1
#
_cell.length_a   1.000
_cell.length_b   1.000
_cell.length_c   1.000
_cell.angle_alpha   90.00
_cell.angle_beta   90.00
_cell.angle_gamma   90.00
#
_symmetry.space_group_name_H-M   'P 1'
#
loop_
_entity.id
_entity.type
_entity.pdbx_description
1 polymer ?
#
loop_
_entity_poly.entity_id
_entity_poly.type
_entity_poly.pdbx_seq_one_letter_code
_entity_poly.pdbx_strand_id
1 'polypeptide(L)' 'MTITPQEENMIKALRAAALPPLFVLIRIRNDIANDTINVEEGRRDAVVKTLEKYIAPLWEDYYKA' A
#
# COMPACT_ATOMS: atom_id res chain seq x y z
N MET A 1 -11.80 17.32 7.80
CA MET A 1 -10.72 16.79 8.64
C MET A 1 -9.55 17.75 8.55
N THR A 2 -9.01 18.19 9.68
CA THR A 2 -7.84 19.08 9.78
C THR A 2 -6.58 18.22 9.75
N ILE A 3 -5.78 18.34 8.70
CA ILE A 3 -4.51 17.63 8.56
C ILE A 3 -3.48 18.30 9.48
N THR A 4 -2.79 17.52 10.30
CA THR A 4 -1.74 18.00 11.20
C THR A 4 -0.45 18.31 10.43
N PRO A 5 0.43 19.18 10.94
CA PRO A 5 1.72 19.48 10.30
C PRO A 5 2.61 18.24 10.07
N GLN A 6 2.47 17.22 10.92
CA GLN A 6 3.20 15.96 10.83
C GLN A 6 2.68 15.10 9.66
N GLU A 7 1.37 15.00 9.52
CA GLU A 7 0.72 14.32 8.39
C GLU A 7 1.05 15.03 7.06
N GLU A 8 1.11 16.35 7.06
CA GLU A 8 1.44 17.16 5.89
C GLU A 8 2.89 16.94 5.41
N ASN A 9 3.84 16.85 6.34
CA ASN A 9 5.23 16.50 6.03
C ASN A 9 5.36 15.06 5.51
N MET A 10 4.58 14.14 6.04
CA MET A 10 4.57 12.75 5.60
C MET A 10 4.00 12.61 4.18
N ILE A 11 2.92 13.35 3.86
CA ILE A 11 2.34 13.43 2.51
C ILE A 11 3.36 14.02 1.52
N LYS A 12 4.09 15.08 1.90
CA LYS A 12 5.15 15.67 1.07
C LYS A 12 6.28 14.68 0.80
N ALA A 13 6.74 13.95 1.82
CA ALA A 13 7.78 12.94 1.67
C ALA A 13 7.33 11.79 0.75
N LEU A 14 6.09 11.32 0.88
CA LEU A 14 5.53 10.26 0.03
C LEU A 14 5.37 10.70 -1.43
N ARG A 15 4.97 11.96 -1.68
CA ARG A 15 4.89 12.54 -3.03
C ARG A 15 6.28 12.79 -3.63
N ALA A 16 7.23 13.27 -2.82
CA ALA A 16 8.60 13.54 -3.25
C ALA A 16 9.41 12.27 -3.52
N ALA A 17 9.10 11.17 -2.83
CA ALA A 17 9.75 9.88 -3.02
C ALA A 17 9.45 9.24 -4.38
N ALA A 18 8.57 9.84 -5.20
CA ALA A 18 8.16 9.33 -6.51
C ALA A 18 7.88 7.82 -6.50
N LEU A 19 7.37 7.32 -5.35
CA LEU A 19 7.25 5.89 -5.12
C LEU A 19 6.40 5.35 -6.25
N PRO A 20 6.93 4.45 -7.09
CA PRO A 20 6.17 3.88 -8.17
C PRO A 20 4.85 3.39 -7.60
N PRO A 21 3.70 3.62 -8.27
CA PRO A 21 2.38 3.21 -7.77
C PRO A 21 2.36 1.79 -7.18
N LEU A 22 3.21 0.91 -7.72
CA LEU A 22 3.53 -0.42 -7.21
C LEU A 22 4.05 -0.47 -5.77
N PHE A 23 5.02 0.36 -5.38
CA PHE A 23 5.53 0.42 -3.99
C PHE A 23 4.45 0.85 -2.99
N VAL A 24 3.57 1.77 -3.41
CA VAL A 24 2.43 2.19 -2.58
C VAL A 24 1.42 1.05 -2.43
N LEU A 25 1.13 0.31 -3.50
CA LEU A 25 0.26 -0.87 -3.46
C LEU A 25 0.82 -1.97 -2.56
N ILE A 26 2.13 -2.24 -2.63
CA ILE A 26 2.80 -3.22 -1.77
C ILE A 26 2.74 -2.80 -0.30
N ARG A 27 2.95 -1.51 0.00
CA ARG A 27 2.82 -0.97 1.35
C ARG A 27 1.40 -1.15 1.88
N ILE A 28 0.39 -0.76 1.11
CA ILE A 28 -1.03 -0.90 1.50
C ILE A 28 -1.36 -2.37 1.76
N ARG A 29 -0.90 -3.29 0.89
CA ARG A 29 -1.08 -4.74 1.09
C ARG A 29 -0.46 -5.20 2.41
N ASN A 30 0.72 -4.71 2.76
CA ASN A 30 1.41 -5.08 4.00
C ASN A 30 0.76 -4.46 5.24
N ASP A 31 0.34 -3.20 5.17
CA ASP A 31 -0.34 -2.52 6.28
C ASP A 31 -1.66 -3.25 6.60
N ILE A 32 -2.42 -3.67 5.58
CA ILE A 32 -3.66 -4.46 5.75
C ILE A 32 -3.34 -5.86 6.31
N ALA A 33 -2.32 -6.54 5.78
CA ALA A 33 -1.93 -7.86 6.26
C ALA A 33 -1.53 -7.87 7.76
N ASN A 34 -1.01 -6.74 8.25
CA ASN A 34 -0.59 -6.58 9.64
C ASN A 34 -1.68 -6.00 10.55
N ASP A 35 -2.82 -5.56 10.01
CA ASP A 35 -3.95 -5.06 10.81
C ASP A 35 -4.75 -6.22 11.42
N THR A 36 -4.24 -6.74 12.53
CA THR A 36 -4.87 -7.83 13.30
C THR A 36 -5.89 -7.33 14.32
N ILE A 37 -6.00 -6.01 14.52
CA ILE A 37 -6.81 -5.40 15.57
C ILE A 37 -8.14 -4.88 15.00
N ASN A 38 -8.12 -4.25 13.83
CA ASN A 38 -9.29 -3.54 13.29
C ASN A 38 -10.00 -4.30 12.17
N VAL A 39 -9.39 -5.35 11.62
CA VAL A 39 -9.93 -6.12 10.49
C VAL A 39 -9.98 -7.60 10.82
N GLU A 40 -11.17 -8.19 10.65
CA GLU A 40 -11.35 -9.64 10.75
C GLU A 40 -10.44 -10.38 9.77
N GLU A 41 -9.82 -11.46 10.24
CA GLU A 41 -8.86 -12.26 9.48
C GLU A 41 -9.36 -12.71 8.10
N GLY A 42 -10.57 -13.26 7.99
CA GLY A 42 -11.09 -13.69 6.69
C GLY A 42 -11.24 -12.55 5.68
N ARG A 43 -11.62 -11.36 6.16
CA ARG A 43 -11.77 -10.16 5.33
C ARG A 43 -10.41 -9.56 4.96
N ARG A 44 -9.47 -9.56 5.90
CA ARG A 44 -8.07 -9.17 5.68
C ARG A 44 -7.45 -10.03 4.58
N ASP A 45 -7.57 -11.35 4.69
CA ASP A 45 -7.02 -12.30 3.72
C ASP A 45 -7.62 -12.12 2.32
N ALA A 46 -8.93 -11.89 2.23
CA ALA A 46 -9.60 -11.64 0.97
C ALA A 46 -9.06 -10.36 0.28
N VAL A 47 -8.85 -9.30 1.05
CA VAL A 47 -8.30 -8.04 0.54
C VAL A 47 -6.83 -8.19 0.14
N VAL A 48 -6.02 -8.86 0.95
CA VAL A 48 -4.61 -9.15 0.63
C VAL A 48 -4.47 -9.94 -0.66
N LYS A 49 -5.23 -11.05 -0.82
CA LYS A 49 -5.23 -11.86 -2.05
C LYS A 49 -5.67 -11.07 -3.27
N THR A 50 -6.62 -10.13 -3.09
CA THR A 50 -7.07 -9.26 -4.18
C THR A 50 -5.96 -8.31 -4.60
N LEU A 51 -5.27 -7.68 -3.65
CA LEU A 51 -4.14 -6.79 -3.94
C LEU A 51 -2.97 -7.53 -4.60
N GLU A 52 -2.67 -8.76 -4.17
CA GLU A 52 -1.62 -9.59 -4.79
C GLU A 52 -1.86 -9.85 -6.27
N LYS A 53 -3.11 -10.06 -6.71
CA LYS A 53 -3.46 -10.23 -8.13
C LYS A 53 -3.12 -9.02 -8.98
N TYR A 54 -3.17 -7.81 -8.42
CA TYR A 54 -2.84 -6.57 -9.14
C TYR A 54 -1.36 -6.22 -9.02
N ILE A 55 -0.73 -6.51 -7.87
CA ILE A 55 0.69 -6.25 -7.64
C ILE A 55 1.58 -7.14 -8.51
N ALA A 56 1.25 -8.44 -8.64
CA ALA A 56 2.08 -9.40 -9.37
C ALA A 56 2.42 -8.97 -10.82
N PRO A 57 1.45 -8.66 -11.70
CA PRO A 57 1.76 -8.24 -13.07
C PRO A 57 2.52 -6.90 -13.12
N LEU A 58 2.17 -5.94 -12.25
CA LEU A 58 2.88 -4.66 -12.16
C LEU A 58 4.35 -4.83 -11.73
N TRP A 59 4.62 -5.79 -10.84
CA TRP A 59 5.97 -6.15 -10.44
C TRP A 59 6.74 -6.81 -11.59
N GLU A 60 6.14 -7.73 -12.33
CA GLU A 60 6.77 -8.31 -13.52
C GLU A 60 7.12 -7.27 -14.59
N ASP A 61 6.22 -6.31 -14.84
CA ASP A 61 6.45 -5.23 -15.81
C ASP A 61 7.58 -4.29 -15.37
N TYR A 62 7.69 -4.00 -14.08
CA TYR A 62 8.78 -3.16 -13.53
C TYR A 62 10.17 -3.75 -13.79
N TYR A 63 10.34 -5.09 -13.75
CA TYR A 63 11.63 -5.74 -14.01
C TYR A 63 11.95 -5.95 -15.49
N LYS A 64 10.97 -5.74 -16.37
CA LYS A 64 11.14 -5.82 -17.83
C LYS A 64 11.43 -4.44 -18.46
N ALA A 65 11.29 -3.36 -17.70
CA ALA A 65 11.46 -1.97 -18.13
C ALA A 65 12.91 -1.48 -18.04
#